data_AF-A0A8J5CI25-F1
#
_entry.id   AF-A0A8J5CI25-F1
#
_cell.length_a   1.000
_cell.length_b   1.000
_cell.length_c   1.000
_cell.angle_alpha   90.00
_cell.angle_beta   90.00
_cell.angle_gamma   90.00
#
_symmetry.space_group_name_H-M   'P 1'
#
loop_
_entity.id
_entity.type
_entity.pdbx_description
1 polymer ?
#
loop_
_entity_poly.entity_id
_entity_poly.type
_entity_poly.pdbx_seq_one_letter_code
_entity_poly.pdbx_strand_id
1 'polypeptide(L)'
;MAWHGHGHGHGMAIRSNINTSETVMRKAIWASFFHLSAKENNEHALCPKGEAKPSWCWVKRAEAKEEEPAPHSEKQLYLAKLPQEKLDLIKSVYRDLTNPDLLHRCLKGRTQNPNESLYAKVWRKVSKDKFAGLHRTILLTQATALEHNFGHRDSSFLCYLGFPNSPHLLAALRRKDLKTKRRSTSSAKKRKTKKVGKKQHK
;
A
#
# COMPACT_ATOMS: atom_id res chain seq x y z
N MET A 1 -11.48 5.56 -13.23
CA MET A 1 -10.22 6.28 -13.48
C MET A 1 -9.05 5.31 -13.35
N ALA A 2 -8.61 4.77 -14.48
CA ALA A 2 -7.42 3.92 -14.53
C ALA A 2 -6.19 4.83 -14.46
N TRP A 3 -5.37 4.67 -13.43
CA TRP A 3 -4.05 5.29 -13.37
C TRP A 3 -3.16 4.59 -14.42
N HIS A 4 -3.18 5.09 -15.65
CA HIS A 4 -2.25 4.73 -16.72
C HIS A 4 -1.06 5.70 -16.75
N GLY A 5 -0.44 5.91 -15.59
CA GLY A 5 0.90 6.46 -15.52
C GLY A 5 1.89 5.30 -15.38
N HIS A 6 2.87 5.22 -16.27
CA HIS A 6 4.11 4.47 -16.05
C HIS A 6 4.92 5.13 -14.91
N GLY A 7 4.31 5.24 -13.73
CA GLY A 7 4.88 5.89 -12.56
C GLY A 7 5.67 4.90 -11.73
N HIS A 8 7.00 5.00 -11.81
CA HIS A 8 7.94 4.26 -10.96
C HIS A 8 7.99 4.88 -9.57
N GLY A 9 6.91 4.68 -8.79
CA GLY A 9 6.76 5.23 -7.43
C GLY A 9 6.73 4.17 -6.34
N HIS A 10 6.69 4.63 -5.08
CA HIS A 10 6.63 3.85 -3.83
C HIS A 10 5.77 2.57 -3.92
N GLY A 11 4.53 2.68 -4.44
CA GLY A 11 3.62 1.53 -4.53
C GLY A 11 4.10 0.42 -5.48
N MET A 12 4.82 0.75 -6.54
CA MET A 12 5.41 -0.24 -7.47
C MET A 12 6.60 -0.95 -6.82
N ALA A 13 7.43 -0.23 -6.06
CA ALA A 13 8.54 -0.80 -5.32
C ALA A 13 8.06 -1.89 -4.33
N ILE A 14 6.99 -1.63 -3.58
CA ILE A 14 6.39 -2.65 -2.69
C ILE A 14 5.88 -3.86 -3.49
N ARG A 15 5.11 -3.63 -4.55
CA ARG A 15 4.47 -4.73 -5.31
C ARG A 15 5.47 -5.63 -6.03
N SER A 16 6.62 -5.09 -6.42
CA SER A 16 7.66 -5.82 -7.15
C SER A 16 8.61 -6.60 -6.23
N ASN A 17 8.64 -6.26 -4.94
CA ASN A 17 9.53 -6.87 -3.94
C ASN A 17 8.77 -7.69 -2.89
N ILE A 18 7.54 -8.14 -3.18
CA ILE A 18 6.83 -9.08 -2.30
C ILE A 18 7.59 -10.42 -2.21
N ASN A 19 7.53 -11.08 -1.06
CA ASN A 19 8.29 -12.30 -0.73
C ASN A 19 9.82 -12.19 -0.92
N THR A 20 10.37 -10.97 -0.91
CA THR A 20 11.82 -10.75 -0.76
C THR A 20 12.13 -10.45 0.72
N SER A 21 13.31 -9.93 1.01
CA SER A 21 13.65 -9.37 2.33
C SER A 21 13.17 -7.92 2.47
N GLU A 22 12.92 -7.52 3.72
CA GLU A 22 12.60 -6.12 4.08
C GLU A 22 13.65 -5.13 3.55
N THR A 23 14.94 -5.48 3.64
CA THR A 23 16.06 -4.67 3.16
C THR A 23 15.99 -4.39 1.66
N VAL A 24 15.69 -5.40 0.84
CA VAL A 24 15.50 -5.27 -0.62
C VAL A 24 14.31 -4.38 -0.94
N MET A 25 13.17 -4.57 -0.26
CA MET A 25 11.98 -3.72 -0.44
C MET A 25 12.28 -2.26 -0.04
N ARG A 26 12.94 -2.05 1.09
CA ARG A 26 13.37 -0.74 1.59
C ARG A 26 14.27 -0.04 0.59
N LYS A 27 15.29 -0.73 0.07
CA LYS A 27 16.20 -0.21 -0.94
C LYS A 27 15.45 0.21 -2.21
N ALA A 28 14.51 -0.61 -2.68
CA ALA A 28 13.71 -0.29 -3.86
C ALA A 28 12.78 0.92 -3.64
N ILE A 29 12.23 1.09 -2.43
CA ILE A 29 11.44 2.27 -2.08
C ILE A 29 12.31 3.53 -2.10
N TRP A 30 13.47 3.50 -1.43
CA TRP A 30 14.41 4.61 -1.45
C TRP A 30 14.92 4.94 -2.85
N ALA A 31 15.18 3.93 -3.67
CA ALA A 31 15.55 4.13 -5.07
C ALA A 31 14.51 4.98 -5.83
N SER A 32 13.21 4.81 -5.54
CA SER A 32 12.18 5.63 -6.18
C SER A 32 12.21 7.10 -5.72
N PHE A 33 12.49 7.38 -4.44
CA PHE A 33 12.66 8.75 -3.96
C PHE A 33 13.86 9.42 -4.62
N PHE A 34 15.05 8.82 -4.49
CA PHE A 34 16.30 9.41 -5.00
C PHE A 34 16.27 9.58 -6.52
N HIS A 35 15.69 8.62 -7.25
CA HIS A 35 15.49 8.78 -8.69
C HIS A 35 14.63 9.99 -9.04
N LEU A 36 13.52 10.19 -8.32
CA LEU A 36 12.57 11.26 -8.61
C LEU A 36 13.09 12.65 -8.19
N SER A 37 13.93 12.70 -7.15
CA SER A 37 14.58 13.93 -6.68
C SER A 37 15.91 14.21 -7.37
N ALA A 38 16.39 13.29 -8.22
CA ALA A 38 17.72 13.38 -8.80
C ALA A 38 17.84 14.63 -9.70
N LYS A 39 18.97 15.32 -9.59
CA LYS A 39 19.39 16.42 -10.46
C LYS A 39 20.47 15.99 -11.44
N GLU A 40 21.23 14.95 -11.09
CA GLU A 40 22.38 14.46 -11.85
C GLU A 40 22.37 12.93 -12.02
N ASN A 41 23.18 12.43 -12.96
CA ASN A 41 23.26 11.00 -13.31
C ASN A 41 23.88 10.13 -12.20
N ASN A 42 24.83 10.66 -11.44
CA ASN A 42 25.47 9.99 -10.30
C ASN A 42 24.49 9.67 -9.14
N GLU A 43 23.35 10.38 -9.04
CA GLU A 43 22.36 10.21 -7.96
C GLU A 43 21.45 8.98 -8.13
N HIS A 44 21.63 8.19 -9.21
CA HIS A 44 20.82 6.99 -9.49
C HIS A 44 21.39 5.70 -8.89
N ALA A 45 22.32 5.79 -7.93
CA ALA A 45 23.05 4.64 -7.36
C ALA A 45 22.17 3.50 -6.80
N LEU A 46 20.98 3.83 -6.28
CA LEU A 46 20.05 2.84 -5.72
C LEU A 46 19.11 2.21 -6.77
N CYS A 47 19.07 2.74 -7.98
CA CYS A 47 18.25 2.19 -9.05
C CYS A 47 18.72 0.78 -9.45
N PRO A 48 17.81 -0.10 -9.89
CA PRO A 48 18.18 -1.45 -10.29
C PRO A 48 19.13 -1.42 -11.50
N LYS A 49 20.17 -2.25 -11.48
CA LYS A 49 21.08 -2.48 -12.60
C LYS A 49 20.41 -3.40 -13.63
N GLY A 50 20.67 -3.19 -14.92
CA GLY A 50 19.82 -3.74 -15.98
C GLY A 50 20.54 -4.58 -17.02
N GLU A 51 20.61 -5.89 -16.82
CA GLU A 51 20.72 -6.86 -17.94
C GLU A 51 19.58 -7.87 -17.90
N ALA A 52 19.31 -8.51 -16.76
CA ALA A 52 18.28 -9.56 -16.66
C ALA A 52 16.82 -9.05 -16.69
N LYS A 53 16.59 -7.76 -16.40
CA LYS A 53 15.31 -7.03 -16.57
C LYS A 53 15.62 -5.57 -16.89
N PRO A 54 14.99 -4.96 -17.89
CA PRO A 54 15.25 -3.58 -18.23
C PRO A 54 15.00 -2.70 -17.00
N SER A 55 16.05 -2.01 -16.53
CA SER A 55 15.91 -1.03 -15.46
C SER A 55 14.86 -0.01 -15.86
N TRP A 56 14.01 0.38 -14.92
CA TRP A 56 13.09 1.48 -15.16
C TRP A 56 13.82 2.84 -15.14
N CYS A 57 15.02 2.89 -14.55
CA CYS A 57 15.87 4.07 -14.56
C CYS A 57 16.60 4.18 -15.91
N TRP A 58 16.44 5.32 -16.59
CA TRP A 58 17.07 5.53 -17.89
C TRP A 58 18.61 5.55 -17.80
N VAL A 59 19.17 6.09 -16.70
CA VAL A 59 20.61 6.12 -16.46
C VAL A 59 21.17 4.70 -16.37
N LYS A 60 20.56 3.84 -15.54
CA LYS A 60 21.00 2.44 -15.37
C LYS A 60 20.77 1.57 -16.60
N ARG A 61 19.89 1.97 -17.52
CA ARG A 61 19.77 1.31 -18.82
C ARG A 61 20.89 1.73 -19.77
N ALA A 62 21.21 3.02 -19.83
CA ALA A 62 22.28 3.53 -20.67
C ALA A 62 23.63 2.96 -20.23
N GLU A 63 23.91 2.96 -18.91
CA GLU A 63 25.10 2.32 -18.33
C GLU A 63 25.24 0.84 -18.74
N ALA A 64 24.15 0.08 -18.74
CA ALA A 64 24.18 -1.34 -19.08
C ALA A 64 24.30 -1.62 -20.58
N LYS A 65 24.04 -0.62 -21.42
CA LYS A 65 24.23 -0.69 -22.87
C LYS A 65 25.53 -0.03 -23.32
N GLU A 66 26.33 0.47 -22.37
CA GLU A 66 27.51 1.28 -22.65
C GLU A 66 27.19 2.53 -23.49
N GLU A 67 25.99 3.10 -23.28
CA GLU A 67 25.50 4.32 -23.92
C GLU A 67 25.56 5.51 -22.94
N GLU A 68 25.70 6.72 -23.48
CA GLU A 68 25.57 7.95 -22.69
C GLU A 68 24.10 8.19 -22.28
N PRO A 69 23.81 8.40 -20.98
CA PRO A 69 22.45 8.66 -20.53
C PRO A 69 21.96 10.04 -20.97
N ALA A 70 20.73 10.09 -21.47
CA ALA A 70 20.04 11.35 -21.75
C ALA A 70 20.06 12.29 -20.52
N PRO A 71 20.25 13.61 -20.73
CA PRO A 71 20.37 14.57 -19.64
C PRO A 71 19.05 14.71 -18.87
N HIS A 72 19.15 15.08 -17.58
CA HIS A 72 17.99 15.31 -16.72
C HIS A 72 17.08 16.43 -17.22
N SER A 73 17.60 17.38 -18.01
CA SER A 73 16.80 18.45 -18.65
C SER A 73 15.70 17.89 -19.55
N GLU A 74 15.92 16.73 -20.18
CA GLU A 74 14.95 16.04 -21.02
C GLU A 74 13.97 15.15 -20.21
N LYS A 75 14.22 14.96 -18.90
CA LYS A 75 13.39 14.12 -18.04
C LYS A 75 12.55 14.96 -17.10
N GLN A 76 11.24 14.70 -17.11
CA GLN A 76 10.33 15.36 -16.18
C GLN A 76 10.32 14.68 -14.81
N LEU A 77 11.35 14.96 -14.02
CA LEU A 77 11.40 14.59 -12.61
C LEU A 77 10.76 15.69 -11.74
N TYR A 78 9.51 15.46 -11.33
CA TYR A 78 8.73 16.47 -10.60
C TYR A 78 9.30 16.81 -9.23
N LEU A 79 9.93 15.85 -8.51
CA LEU A 79 10.54 16.16 -7.21
C LEU A 79 11.84 16.96 -7.37
N ALA A 80 12.60 16.75 -8.45
CA ALA A 80 13.84 17.50 -8.71
C ALA A 80 13.62 19.03 -8.82
N LYS A 81 12.39 19.46 -9.15
CA LYS A 81 11.99 20.87 -9.25
C LYS A 81 11.54 21.48 -7.91
N LEU A 82 11.42 20.69 -6.85
CA LEU A 82 10.97 21.18 -5.54
C LEU A 82 12.12 21.82 -4.75
N PRO A 83 11.84 22.86 -3.94
CA PRO A 83 12.80 23.38 -2.97
C PRO A 83 13.23 22.29 -1.97
N GLN A 84 14.46 22.42 -1.44
CA GLN A 84 15.04 21.44 -0.53
C GLN A 84 14.16 21.17 0.71
N GLU A 85 13.57 22.22 1.29
CA GLU A 85 12.66 22.10 2.43
C GLU A 85 11.47 21.16 2.15
N LYS A 86 10.88 21.23 0.94
CA LYS A 86 9.78 20.35 0.54
C LYS A 86 10.27 18.93 0.29
N LEU A 87 11.47 18.76 -0.26
CA LEU A 87 12.10 17.45 -0.43
C LEU A 87 12.35 16.78 0.93
N ASP A 88 12.78 17.52 1.94
CA ASP A 88 13.02 16.98 3.29
C ASP A 88 11.72 16.53 3.97
N LEU A 89 10.62 17.25 3.77
CA LEU A 89 9.28 16.82 4.20
C LEU A 89 8.83 15.55 3.48
N ILE A 90 9.10 15.41 2.18
CA ILE A 90 8.76 14.17 1.46
C ILE A 90 9.67 13.03 1.91
N LYS A 91 10.94 13.31 2.16
CA LYS A 91 11.93 12.34 2.66
C LYS A 91 11.53 11.79 4.04
N SER A 92 10.96 12.63 4.91
CA SER A 92 10.43 12.17 6.20
C SER A 92 9.26 11.20 6.02
N VAL A 93 8.35 11.46 5.08
CA VAL A 93 7.28 10.52 4.72
C VAL A 93 7.85 9.21 4.19
N TYR A 94 8.87 9.23 3.34
CA TYR A 94 9.54 8.00 2.88
C TYR A 94 10.19 7.23 4.02
N ARG A 95 10.79 7.92 5.01
CA ARG A 95 11.34 7.29 6.21
C ARG A 95 10.25 6.58 7.01
N ASP A 96 9.12 7.23 7.24
CA ASP A 96 8.00 6.63 7.98
C ASP A 96 7.38 5.44 7.23
N LEU A 97 7.25 5.57 5.91
CA LEU A 97 6.76 4.50 5.03
C LEU A 97 7.74 3.34 4.85
N THR A 98 9.02 3.54 5.21
CA THR A 98 10.05 2.49 5.22
C THR A 98 10.33 1.94 6.61
N ASN A 99 9.45 2.21 7.58
CA ASN A 99 9.51 1.59 8.91
C ASN A 99 9.52 0.04 8.79
N PRO A 100 10.46 -0.66 9.44
CA PRO A 100 10.59 -2.13 9.35
C PRO A 100 9.30 -2.90 9.68
N ASP A 101 8.55 -2.48 10.70
CA ASP A 101 7.29 -3.13 11.11
C ASP A 101 6.20 -2.97 10.05
N LEU A 102 6.20 -1.84 9.35
CA LEU A 102 5.33 -1.61 8.21
C LEU A 102 5.75 -2.49 7.02
N LEU A 103 7.04 -2.50 6.67
CA LEU A 103 7.57 -3.26 5.54
C LEU A 103 7.40 -4.77 5.73
N HIS A 104 7.60 -5.29 6.92
CA HIS A 104 7.39 -6.71 7.23
C HIS A 104 5.94 -7.15 6.96
N ARG A 105 4.96 -6.27 7.20
CA ARG A 105 3.55 -6.51 6.81
C ARG A 105 3.36 -6.45 5.29
N CYS A 106 4.08 -5.56 4.60
CA CYS A 106 4.05 -5.42 3.14
C CYS A 106 4.68 -6.61 2.39
N LEU A 107 5.70 -7.28 2.96
CA LEU A 107 6.38 -8.43 2.35
C LEU A 107 5.41 -9.54 1.90
N LYS A 108 4.34 -9.75 2.66
CA LYS A 108 3.33 -10.79 2.39
C LYS A 108 2.44 -10.45 1.19
N GLY A 109 2.58 -9.25 0.60
CA GLY A 109 1.80 -8.78 -0.54
C GLY A 109 0.30 -8.71 -0.26
N ARG A 110 -0.09 -8.70 1.02
CA ARG A 110 -1.48 -8.59 1.45
C ARG A 110 -1.85 -7.12 1.39
N THR A 111 -2.61 -6.72 0.37
CA THR A 111 -3.26 -5.42 0.38
C THR A 111 -4.42 -5.45 1.39
N GLN A 112 -4.86 -4.29 1.88
CA GLN A 112 -6.23 -4.18 2.41
C GLN A 112 -7.17 -4.83 1.39
N ASN A 113 -7.87 -5.88 1.82
CA ASN A 113 -8.85 -6.56 1.00
C ASN A 113 -9.88 -5.50 0.56
N PRO A 114 -10.19 -5.30 -0.73
CA PRO A 114 -11.18 -4.30 -1.16
C PRO A 114 -12.52 -4.47 -0.44
N ASN A 115 -12.88 -5.73 -0.13
CA ASN A 115 -14.09 -6.11 0.63
C ASN A 115 -13.99 -5.81 2.14
N GLU A 116 -12.84 -5.34 2.61
CA GLU A 116 -12.56 -4.92 3.98
C GLU A 116 -12.07 -3.47 4.07
N SER A 117 -11.92 -2.76 2.95
CA SER A 117 -11.65 -1.31 3.01
C SER A 117 -12.68 -0.64 3.91
N LEU A 118 -12.24 0.34 4.71
CA LEU A 118 -13.15 1.08 5.59
C LEU A 118 -14.37 1.57 4.80
N TYR A 119 -14.14 2.16 3.63
CA TYR A 119 -15.20 2.56 2.71
C TYR A 119 -16.17 1.44 2.35
N ALA A 120 -15.69 0.27 1.91
CA ALA A 120 -16.58 -0.85 1.60
C ALA A 120 -17.37 -1.34 2.82
N LYS A 121 -16.80 -1.25 4.04
CA LYS A 121 -17.53 -1.56 5.27
C LYS A 121 -18.61 -0.51 5.57
N VAL A 122 -18.28 0.78 5.44
CA VAL A 122 -19.21 1.90 5.63
C VAL A 122 -20.37 1.80 4.66
N TRP A 123 -20.09 1.59 3.37
CA TRP A 123 -21.12 1.53 2.33
C TRP A 123 -22.08 0.34 2.46
N ARG A 124 -21.69 -0.72 3.18
CA ARG A 124 -22.62 -1.82 3.54
C ARG A 124 -23.60 -1.45 4.65
N LYS A 125 -23.24 -0.51 5.54
CA LYS A 125 -24.11 -0.04 6.62
C LYS A 125 -24.93 1.18 6.21
N VAL A 126 -24.32 2.06 5.41
CA VAL A 126 -24.92 3.27 4.85
C VAL A 126 -24.82 3.15 3.34
N SER A 127 -25.90 2.73 2.67
CA SER A 127 -25.87 2.63 1.20
C SER A 127 -25.57 4.00 0.59
N LYS A 128 -24.79 4.02 -0.50
CA LYS A 128 -24.59 5.24 -1.29
C LYS A 128 -25.86 5.65 -2.02
N ASP A 129 -26.65 4.65 -2.42
CA ASP A 129 -27.81 4.81 -3.30
C ASP A 129 -29.10 5.07 -2.51
N LYS A 130 -29.03 5.07 -1.17
CA LYS A 130 -30.18 5.36 -0.30
C LYS A 130 -29.84 6.51 0.62
N PHE A 131 -30.74 7.48 0.70
CA PHE A 131 -30.60 8.57 1.64
C PHE A 131 -30.53 8.04 3.09
N ALA A 132 -29.57 8.54 3.84
CA ALA A 132 -29.45 8.34 5.28
C ALA A 132 -29.14 9.69 5.92
N GLY A 133 -29.89 10.06 6.96
CA GLY A 133 -29.67 11.30 7.69
C GLY A 133 -28.23 11.43 8.22
N LEU A 134 -27.73 12.67 8.28
CA LEU A 134 -26.35 12.99 8.62
C LEU A 134 -25.88 12.29 9.92
N HIS A 135 -26.66 12.40 11.00
CA HIS A 135 -26.35 11.80 12.29
C HIS A 135 -26.17 10.28 12.21
N ARG A 136 -27.05 9.59 11.47
CA ARG A 136 -26.96 8.15 11.26
C ARG A 136 -25.69 7.79 10.48
N THR A 137 -25.37 8.57 9.46
CA THR A 137 -24.17 8.37 8.64
C THR A 137 -22.89 8.56 9.46
N ILE A 138 -22.83 9.60 10.30
CA ILE A 138 -21.69 9.85 11.20
C ILE A 138 -21.53 8.69 12.19
N LEU A 139 -22.59 8.32 12.91
CA LEU A 139 -22.56 7.26 13.91
C LEU A 139 -22.10 5.93 13.31
N LEU A 140 -22.69 5.53 12.18
CA LEU A 140 -22.33 4.26 11.51
C LEU A 140 -20.91 4.30 10.95
N THR A 141 -20.44 5.46 10.49
CA THR A 141 -19.05 5.62 10.02
C THR A 141 -18.06 5.47 11.17
N GLN A 142 -18.30 6.14 12.29
CA GLN A 142 -17.47 6.04 13.50
C GLN A 142 -17.45 4.61 14.05
N ALA A 143 -18.63 3.99 14.23
CA ALA A 143 -18.73 2.59 14.67
C ALA A 143 -18.01 1.62 13.73
N THR A 144 -18.10 1.86 12.42
CA THR A 144 -17.40 1.04 11.43
C THR A 144 -15.89 1.25 11.45
N ALA A 145 -15.42 2.46 11.73
CA ALA A 145 -14.00 2.76 11.90
C ALA A 145 -13.43 2.02 13.12
N LEU A 146 -14.15 2.03 14.25
CA LEU A 146 -13.77 1.28 15.44
C LEU A 146 -13.72 -0.24 15.14
N GLU A 147 -14.77 -0.81 14.53
CA GLU A 147 -14.78 -2.22 14.12
C GLU A 147 -13.68 -2.55 13.10
N HIS A 148 -13.30 -1.59 12.25
CA HIS A 148 -12.24 -1.80 11.27
C HIS A 148 -10.86 -1.89 11.91
N ASN A 149 -10.60 -1.04 12.90
CA ASN A 149 -9.30 -0.93 13.55
C ASN A 149 -9.12 -1.95 14.68
N PHE A 150 -10.15 -2.16 15.50
CA PHE A 150 -10.06 -2.96 16.72
C PHE A 150 -10.78 -4.32 16.61
N GLY A 151 -11.58 -4.54 15.55
CA GLY A 151 -12.38 -5.77 15.41
C GLY A 151 -13.68 -5.71 16.21
N HIS A 152 -14.61 -6.61 15.90
CA HIS A 152 -15.98 -6.59 16.44
C HIS A 152 -16.05 -6.80 17.95
N ARG A 153 -15.15 -7.59 18.52
CA ARG A 153 -15.11 -7.79 19.97
C ARG A 153 -14.67 -6.53 20.70
N ASP A 154 -13.51 -6.00 20.35
CA ASP A 154 -12.87 -4.92 21.11
C ASP A 154 -13.50 -3.56 20.79
N SER A 155 -14.19 -3.43 19.65
CA SER A 155 -15.00 -2.25 19.29
C SER A 155 -16.48 -2.35 19.69
N SER A 156 -16.87 -3.35 20.48
CA SER A 156 -18.28 -3.60 20.76
C SER A 156 -18.86 -2.48 21.63
N PHE A 157 -19.75 -1.68 21.04
CA PHE A 157 -20.43 -0.59 21.74
C PHE A 157 -21.20 -1.09 22.97
N LEU A 158 -21.81 -2.28 22.89
CA LEU A 158 -22.50 -2.89 24.03
C LEU A 158 -21.55 -3.22 25.18
N CYS A 159 -20.34 -3.71 24.86
CA CYS A 159 -19.32 -3.99 25.87
C CYS A 159 -18.81 -2.69 26.52
N TYR A 160 -18.65 -1.62 25.73
CA TYR A 160 -18.24 -0.31 26.22
C TYR A 160 -19.30 0.32 27.16
N LEU A 161 -20.58 0.14 26.84
CA LEU A 161 -21.69 0.60 27.68
C LEU A 161 -21.90 -0.23 28.95
N GLY A 162 -21.03 -1.22 29.23
CA GLY A 162 -21.10 -2.01 30.45
C GLY A 162 -22.26 -3.02 30.48
N PHE A 163 -22.89 -3.32 29.34
CA PHE A 163 -23.90 -4.38 29.30
C PHE A 163 -23.28 -5.72 29.70
N PRO A 164 -24.03 -6.59 30.42
CA PRO A 164 -23.53 -7.89 30.84
C PRO A 164 -23.00 -8.68 29.63
N ASN A 165 -21.70 -8.94 29.64
CA ASN A 165 -21.03 -9.67 28.58
C ASN A 165 -21.41 -11.16 28.67
N SER A 166 -22.58 -11.52 28.12
CA SER A 166 -22.96 -12.93 28.07
C SER A 166 -21.92 -13.72 27.26
N PRO A 167 -21.57 -14.96 27.69
CA PRO A 167 -20.66 -15.81 26.94
C PRO A 167 -21.08 -15.97 25.46
N HIS A 168 -22.39 -15.99 25.20
CA HIS A 168 -22.96 -16.06 23.86
C HIS A 168 -22.65 -14.82 23.00
N LEU A 169 -22.75 -13.61 23.57
CA LEU A 169 -22.42 -12.37 22.88
C LEU A 169 -20.93 -12.35 22.51
N LEU A 170 -20.04 -12.63 23.47
CA LEU A 170 -18.59 -12.66 23.23
C LEU A 170 -18.22 -13.72 22.18
N ALA A 171 -18.84 -14.90 22.23
CA ALA A 171 -18.65 -15.94 21.22
C ALA A 171 -19.15 -15.50 19.83
N ALA A 172 -20.27 -14.78 19.74
CA ALA A 172 -20.78 -14.24 18.48
C ALA A 172 -19.83 -13.18 17.88
N LEU A 173 -19.30 -12.27 18.70
CA LEU A 173 -18.35 -11.25 18.27
C LEU A 173 -17.03 -11.88 17.79
N ARG A 174 -16.47 -12.83 18.55
CA ARG A 174 -15.28 -13.61 18.14
C ARG A 174 -15.49 -14.34 16.81
N ARG A 175 -16.69 -14.94 16.59
CA ARG A 175 -17.04 -15.59 15.32
C ARG A 175 -17.05 -14.59 14.15
N LYS A 176 -17.53 -13.36 14.35
CA LYS A 176 -17.47 -12.30 13.32
C LYS A 176 -16.02 -11.93 12.98
N ASP A 177 -15.16 -11.78 13.99
CA ASP A 177 -13.74 -11.49 13.78
C ASP A 177 -13.00 -12.60 13.02
N LEU A 178 -13.25 -13.86 13.38
CA LEU A 178 -12.72 -15.02 12.67
C LEU A 178 -13.20 -15.07 11.21
N LYS A 179 -14.48 -14.77 10.96
CA LYS A 179 -15.04 -14.71 9.59
C LYS A 179 -14.37 -13.61 8.76
N THR A 180 -14.10 -12.45 9.35
CA THR A 180 -13.35 -11.36 8.70
C THR A 180 -11.94 -11.83 8.36
N LYS A 181 -11.17 -12.37 9.31
CA LYS A 181 -9.81 -12.91 9.08
C LYS A 181 -9.78 -13.99 7.98
N ARG A 182 -10.77 -14.88 7.94
CA ARG A 182 -10.92 -15.91 6.89
C ARG A 182 -11.17 -15.30 5.51
N ARG A 183 -11.98 -14.24 5.41
CA ARG A 183 -12.24 -13.52 4.14
C ARG A 183 -10.99 -12.78 3.65
N SER A 184 -10.20 -12.19 4.54
CA SER A 184 -8.95 -11.51 4.18
C SER A 184 -7.96 -12.51 3.58
N THR A 185 -7.81 -13.67 4.22
CA THR A 185 -6.86 -14.71 3.81
C THR A 185 -7.27 -15.41 2.51
N SER A 186 -8.56 -15.69 2.30
CA SER A 186 -9.04 -16.33 1.05
C SER A 186 -8.96 -15.40 -0.16
N SER A 187 -9.31 -14.12 -0.01
CA SER A 187 -9.11 -13.10 -1.05
C SER A 187 -7.63 -12.93 -1.43
N ALA A 188 -6.73 -12.99 -0.44
CA ALA A 188 -5.29 -12.96 -0.69
C ALA A 188 -4.81 -14.19 -1.48
N LYS A 189 -5.31 -15.40 -1.16
CA LYS A 189 -5.00 -16.64 -1.92
C LYS A 189 -5.47 -16.55 -3.38
N LYS A 190 -6.72 -16.14 -3.64
CA LYS A 190 -7.27 -15.99 -5.01
C LYS A 190 -6.50 -14.99 -5.87
N ARG A 191 -5.93 -13.94 -5.27
CA ARG A 191 -5.07 -12.98 -5.99
C ARG A 191 -3.68 -13.54 -6.28
N LYS A 192 -3.11 -14.36 -5.39
CA LYS A 192 -1.84 -15.05 -5.64
C LYS A 192 -1.94 -15.98 -6.86
N THR A 193 -2.98 -16.80 -6.96
CA THR A 193 -3.18 -17.71 -8.10
C THR A 193 -3.34 -16.96 -9.42
N LYS A 194 -4.13 -15.88 -9.45
CA LYS A 194 -4.25 -15.02 -10.65
C LYS A 194 -2.94 -14.36 -11.09
N LYS A 195 -2.01 -14.09 -10.17
CA LYS A 195 -0.68 -13.54 -10.51
C LYS A 195 0.29 -14.60 -11.04
N VAL A 196 0.20 -15.84 -10.55
CA VAL A 196 1.04 -16.95 -11.05
C VAL A 196 0.63 -17.34 -12.47
N GLY A 197 -0.68 -17.45 -12.75
CA GLY A 197 -1.16 -17.74 -14.11
C GLY A 197 -0.80 -16.67 -15.15
N LYS A 198 -0.64 -15.41 -14.74
CA LYS A 198 -0.16 -14.33 -15.64
C LYS A 198 1.35 -14.35 -15.91
N LYS A 199 2.14 -15.10 -15.14
CA LYS A 199 3.59 -15.25 -15.36
C LYS A 199 3.95 -16.41 -16.30
N GLN A 200 3.00 -17.28 -16.65
CA GLN A 200 3.24 -18.45 -17.51
C GLN A 200 2.87 -18.22 -18.99
N HIS A 201 2.39 -17.03 -19.35
CA HIS A 201 2.03 -16.66 -20.73
C HIS A 201 2.74 -15.39 -21.23
N LYS A 202 4.01 -15.22 -20.87
CA LYS A 202 4.89 -14.24 -21.51
C LYS A 202 6.27 -14.82 -21.70
#